data_AF-A0A954XJD6-F1
#
_entry.id   AF-A0A954XJD6-F1
#
_cell.length_a   1.000
_cell.length_b   1.000
_cell.length_c   1.000
_cell.angle_alpha   90.00
_cell.angle_beta   90.00
_cell.angle_gamma   90.00
#
_symmetry.space_group_name_H-M   'P 1'
#
loop_
_entity.id
_entity.type
_entity.pdbx_description
1 polymer ?
#
loop_
_entity_poly.entity_id
_entity_poly.type
_entity_poly.pdbx_seq_one_letter_code
_entity_poly.pdbx_strand_id
1 'polypeptide(L)'
;MFSPSSRRRFLQTVGVGTAALGLADLPFVSRLPRVSADEARLNPQLVRLDDSIEPLVRLLEETPRDRLLEAVAERIHAGTSYQEVLAALMLAGVRNVQPRPSVGFKFHSVLVVNSAHLASLAGPDEERWLPIFWALDYFKS
;
A
#
# COMPACT_ATOMS: atom_id res chain seq x y z
N MET A 1 -10.97 45.20 8.61
CA MET A 1 -11.37 44.16 7.64
C MET A 1 -10.27 43.10 7.64
N PHE A 2 -10.50 41.94 8.26
CA PHE A 2 -9.50 40.87 8.31
C PHE A 2 -9.54 40.08 7.01
N SER A 3 -8.43 40.05 6.26
CA SER A 3 -8.30 39.13 5.13
C SER A 3 -8.32 37.69 5.65
N PRO A 4 -9.14 36.78 5.08
CA PRO A 4 -9.17 35.40 5.53
C PRO A 4 -7.80 34.75 5.34
N SER A 5 -7.20 34.32 6.44
CA SER A 5 -5.95 33.56 6.42
C SER A 5 -6.21 32.19 5.81
N SER A 6 -5.60 31.90 4.66
CA SER A 6 -5.67 30.57 4.06
C SER A 6 -4.83 29.58 4.88
N ARG A 7 -5.22 28.30 4.89
CA ARG A 7 -4.44 27.21 5.52
C ARG A 7 -2.97 27.24 5.07
N ARG A 8 -2.73 27.57 3.80
CA ARG A 8 -1.39 27.75 3.23
C ARG A 8 -0.61 28.88 3.91
N ARG A 9 -1.23 30.05 4.12
CA ARG A 9 -0.59 31.20 4.74
C ARG A 9 -0.27 30.95 6.21
N PHE A 10 -1.20 30.30 6.93
CA PHE A 10 -0.98 29.88 8.32
C PHE A 10 0.21 28.91 8.44
N LEU A 11 0.27 27.88 7.59
CA LEU A 11 1.38 26.91 7.60
C LEU A 11 2.73 27.55 7.20
N GLN A 12 2.74 28.52 6.28
CA GLN A 12 3.94 29.28 5.96
C GLN A 12 4.45 30.08 7.18
N THR A 13 3.54 30.70 7.94
CA THR A 13 3.90 31.47 9.13
C THR A 13 4.38 30.57 10.28
N VAL A 14 3.69 29.45 10.53
CA VAL A 14 4.05 28.51 11.61
C VAL A 14 5.34 27.75 11.27
N GLY A 15 5.50 27.26 10.04
CA GLY A 15 6.65 26.47 9.63
C GLY A 15 8.00 27.20 9.76
N VAL A 16 8.02 28.52 9.58
CA VAL A 16 9.22 29.34 9.80
C VAL A 16 9.60 29.39 11.29
N GLY A 17 8.62 29.37 12.20
CA GLY A 17 8.85 29.41 13.65
C GLY A 17 9.22 28.05 14.26
N THR A 18 8.56 26.96 13.85
CA THR A 18 8.83 25.61 14.38
C THR A 18 10.09 24.96 13.82
N ALA A 19 10.47 25.24 12.57
CA ALA A 19 11.73 24.73 12.01
C ALA A 19 12.96 25.23 12.79
N ALA A 20 12.90 26.45 13.33
CA ALA A 20 13.99 27.03 14.11
C ALA A 20 14.19 26.38 15.49
N LEU A 21 13.15 25.79 16.09
CA LEU A 21 13.21 25.17 17.42
C LEU A 21 13.25 23.64 17.38
N GLY A 22 12.55 23.00 16.43
CA GLY A 22 12.44 21.54 16.34
C GLY A 22 13.55 20.85 15.55
N LEU A 23 14.27 21.57 14.68
CA LEU A 23 15.42 21.01 13.94
C LEU A 23 16.72 21.00 14.75
N ALA A 24 16.72 21.59 15.94
CA ALA A 24 17.88 21.58 16.84
C ALA A 24 18.27 20.14 17.24
N ASP A 25 17.29 19.26 17.44
CA ASP A 25 17.52 17.85 17.82
C ASP A 25 17.78 16.93 16.61
N LEU A 26 17.53 17.40 15.39
CA LEU A 26 17.74 16.66 14.14
C LEU A 26 18.45 17.54 13.08
N PRO A 27 19.70 18.00 13.36
CA PRO A 27 20.37 18.99 12.53
C PRO A 27 20.61 18.52 11.09
N PHE A 28 20.65 17.21 10.85
CA PHE A 28 20.80 16.64 9.51
C PHE A 28 19.59 16.91 8.61
N VAL A 29 18.38 17.06 9.17
CA VAL A 29 17.16 17.33 8.39
C VAL A 29 17.25 18.68 7.68
N SER A 30 17.89 19.66 8.31
CA SER A 30 18.16 20.97 7.69
C SER A 30 19.12 20.90 6.49
N ARG A 31 19.87 19.80 6.36
CA ARG A 31 20.83 19.56 5.27
C ARG A 31 20.28 18.68 4.15
N LEU A 32 19.06 18.16 4.29
CA LEU A 32 18.42 17.39 3.23
C LEU A 32 18.10 18.31 2.03
N PRO A 33 18.20 17.79 0.79
CA PRO A 33 17.75 18.52 -0.38
C PRO A 33 16.29 18.97 -0.25
N ARG A 34 15.98 20.16 -0.77
CA ARG A 34 14.60 20.65 -0.80
C ARG A 34 13.82 19.83 -1.84
N VAL A 35 12.72 19.21 -1.40
CA VAL A 35 11.81 18.50 -2.30
C VAL A 35 10.78 19.48 -2.86
N SER A 36 10.76 19.65 -4.18
CA SER A 36 9.77 20.51 -4.83
C SER A 36 8.40 19.83 -4.95
N ALA A 37 7.34 20.62 -5.17
CA ALA A 37 6.00 20.05 -5.39
C ALA A 37 5.93 19.17 -6.65
N ASP A 38 6.73 19.48 -7.68
CA ASP A 38 6.79 18.70 -8.91
C ASP A 38 7.58 17.40 -8.74
N GLU A 39 8.68 17.44 -7.98
CA GLU A 39 9.44 16.26 -7.59
C GLU A 39 8.62 15.31 -6.71
N ALA A 40 7.80 15.85 -5.81
CA ALA A 40 6.94 15.06 -4.93
C ALA A 40 5.74 14.41 -5.63
N ARG A 41 5.54 14.64 -6.93
CA ARG A 41 4.46 13.98 -7.68
C ARG A 41 4.78 12.50 -7.85
N LEU A 42 3.92 11.64 -7.30
CA LEU A 42 4.03 10.20 -7.46
C LEU A 42 3.75 9.81 -8.92
N ASN A 43 4.71 9.18 -9.56
CA ASN A 43 4.52 8.47 -10.81
C ASN A 43 4.13 7.01 -10.47
N PRO A 44 2.90 6.54 -10.80
CA PRO A 44 2.48 5.17 -10.51
C PRO A 44 3.40 4.10 -11.12
N GLN A 45 4.06 4.40 -12.24
CA GLN A 45 5.02 3.52 -12.91
C GLN A 45 6.40 3.50 -12.24
N LEU A 46 6.61 4.26 -11.16
CA LEU A 46 7.84 4.30 -10.39
C LEU A 46 7.96 3.10 -9.44
N VAL A 47 6.83 2.50 -9.04
CA VAL A 47 6.81 1.26 -8.25
C VAL A 47 7.03 0.08 -9.19
N ARG A 48 8.28 -0.15 -9.57
CA ARG A 48 8.70 -1.37 -10.28
C ARG A 48 9.01 -2.43 -9.25
N LEU A 49 8.26 -3.53 -9.27
CA LEU A 49 8.56 -4.68 -8.42
C LEU A 49 9.62 -5.55 -9.10
N ASP A 50 10.23 -6.41 -8.29
CA ASP A 50 11.19 -7.38 -8.78
C ASP A 50 10.53 -8.37 -9.76
N ASP A 51 11.28 -8.81 -10.79
CA ASP A 51 10.79 -9.72 -11.82
C ASP A 51 10.31 -11.06 -11.24
N SER A 52 10.78 -11.46 -10.05
CA SER A 52 10.31 -12.67 -9.36
C SER A 52 8.89 -12.56 -8.82
N ILE A 53 8.40 -11.36 -8.47
CA ILE A 53 7.10 -11.15 -7.80
C ILE A 53 6.09 -10.39 -8.66
N GLU A 54 6.56 -9.51 -9.55
CA GLU A 54 5.72 -8.71 -10.44
C GLU A 54 4.70 -9.56 -11.23
N PRO A 55 5.04 -10.76 -11.78
CA PRO A 55 4.06 -11.58 -12.49
C PRO A 55 2.89 -12.04 -11.61
N LEU A 56 3.15 -12.36 -10.34
CA LEU A 56 2.11 -12.77 -9.40
C LEU A 56 1.24 -11.57 -8.99
N VAL A 57 1.85 -10.41 -8.76
CA VAL A 57 1.11 -9.16 -8.49
C VAL A 57 0.19 -8.80 -9.65
N ARG A 58 0.69 -8.86 -10.89
CA ARG A 58 -0.13 -8.61 -12.09
C ARG A 58 -1.24 -9.63 -12.25
N LEU A 59 -1.00 -10.92 -11.96
CA LEU A 59 -2.05 -11.93 -11.93
C LEU A 59 -3.16 -11.51 -10.94
N LEU A 60 -2.80 -11.03 -9.75
CA LEU A 60 -3.78 -10.54 -8.78
C LEU A 60 -4.49 -9.28 -9.27
N GLU A 61 -3.84 -8.36 -9.96
CA GLU A 61 -4.44 -7.11 -10.44
C GLU A 61 -5.36 -7.32 -11.66
N GLU A 62 -4.94 -8.15 -12.61
CA GLU A 62 -5.54 -8.26 -13.94
C GLU A 62 -6.59 -9.37 -14.05
N THR A 63 -6.48 -10.45 -13.25
CA THR A 63 -7.45 -11.55 -13.29
C THR A 63 -8.83 -11.10 -12.78
N PRO A 64 -9.92 -11.33 -13.54
CA PRO A 64 -11.27 -11.08 -13.04
C PRO A 64 -11.61 -11.87 -11.76
N ARG A 65 -12.47 -11.31 -10.90
CA ARG A 65 -12.80 -11.88 -9.59
C ARG A 65 -13.25 -13.34 -9.64
N ASP A 66 -14.12 -13.67 -10.60
CA ASP A 66 -14.72 -14.99 -10.80
C ASP A 66 -13.69 -16.07 -11.17
N ARG A 67 -12.49 -15.69 -11.61
CA ARG A 67 -11.41 -16.62 -11.99
C ARG A 67 -10.19 -16.53 -11.08
N LEU A 68 -10.14 -15.55 -10.19
CA LEU A 68 -8.94 -15.23 -9.41
C LEU A 68 -8.52 -16.40 -8.51
N LEU A 69 -9.48 -16.98 -7.78
CA LEU A 69 -9.17 -18.02 -6.80
C LEU A 69 -8.59 -19.27 -7.49
N GLU A 70 -9.18 -19.68 -8.61
CA GLU A 70 -8.69 -20.80 -9.43
C GLU A 70 -7.29 -20.52 -9.98
N ALA A 71 -7.07 -19.34 -10.57
CA ALA A 71 -5.78 -18.96 -11.12
C ALA A 71 -4.67 -18.92 -10.05
N VAL A 72 -4.98 -18.49 -8.82
CA VAL A 72 -4.01 -18.51 -7.71
C VAL A 72 -3.77 -19.94 -7.21
N ALA A 73 -4.81 -20.77 -7.12
CA ALA A 73 -4.65 -22.18 -6.73
C ALA A 73 -3.73 -22.94 -7.72
N GLU A 74 -3.86 -22.68 -9.02
CA GLU A 74 -2.96 -23.25 -10.03
C GLU A 74 -1.50 -22.85 -9.80
N ARG A 75 -1.23 -21.59 -9.45
CA ARG A 75 0.12 -21.12 -9.11
C ARG A 75 0.68 -21.81 -7.87
N ILE A 76 -0.14 -21.98 -6.84
CA ILE A 76 0.25 -22.67 -5.61
C ILE A 76 0.61 -24.13 -5.93
N HIS A 77 -0.21 -24.83 -6.71
CA HIS A 77 0.09 -26.20 -7.15
C HIS A 77 1.35 -26.29 -8.03
N ALA A 78 1.68 -25.23 -8.78
CA ALA A 78 2.92 -25.11 -9.53
C ALA A 78 4.15 -24.71 -8.70
N GLY A 79 4.00 -24.50 -7.39
CA GLY A 79 5.11 -24.26 -6.45
C GLY A 79 5.17 -22.87 -5.84
N THR A 80 4.22 -21.97 -6.14
CA THR A 80 4.15 -20.67 -5.45
C THR A 80 3.85 -20.87 -3.96
N SER A 81 4.73 -20.32 -3.12
CA SER A 81 4.66 -20.43 -1.67
C SER A 81 3.59 -19.52 -1.06
N TYR A 82 3.20 -19.84 0.17
CA TYR A 82 2.35 -18.98 1.00
C TYR A 82 2.89 -17.56 1.13
N GLN A 83 4.21 -17.42 1.33
CA GLN A 83 4.85 -16.12 1.51
C GLN A 83 4.80 -15.29 0.22
N GLU A 84 4.97 -15.90 -0.95
CA GLU A 84 4.85 -15.21 -2.23
C GLU A 84 3.43 -14.73 -2.49
N VAL A 85 2.40 -15.55 -2.21
CA VAL A 85 1.00 -15.11 -2.33
C VAL A 85 0.70 -13.96 -1.37
N LEU A 86 1.14 -14.07 -0.12
CA LEU A 86 0.95 -13.03 0.88
C LEU A 86 1.65 -11.72 0.48
N ALA A 87 2.90 -11.81 0.03
CA ALA A 87 3.68 -10.66 -0.43
C ALA A 87 3.03 -10.00 -1.66
N ALA A 88 2.64 -10.79 -2.66
CA ALA A 88 1.99 -10.28 -3.85
C ALA A 88 0.67 -9.57 -3.51
N LEU A 89 -0.14 -10.14 -2.61
CA LEU A 89 -1.40 -9.52 -2.19
C LEU A 89 -1.19 -8.21 -1.43
N MET A 90 -0.15 -8.13 -0.57
CA MET A 90 0.22 -6.86 0.08
C MET A 90 0.70 -5.82 -0.94
N LEU A 91 1.55 -6.19 -1.88
CA LEU A 91 2.10 -5.30 -2.90
C LEU A 91 1.03 -4.80 -3.87
N ALA A 92 0.14 -5.68 -4.32
CA ALA A 92 -1.05 -5.32 -5.08
C ALA A 92 -1.94 -4.36 -4.27
N GLY A 93 -2.13 -4.63 -2.98
CA GLY A 93 -2.83 -3.73 -2.06
C GLY A 93 -2.23 -2.32 -2.05
N VAL A 94 -0.91 -2.20 -1.90
CA VAL A 94 -0.20 -0.90 -1.87
C VAL A 94 -0.28 -0.16 -3.21
N ARG A 95 -0.07 -0.85 -4.33
CA ARG A 95 -0.11 -0.26 -5.68
C ARG A 95 -1.47 0.34 -6.04
N ASN A 96 -2.54 -0.28 -5.56
CA ASN A 96 -3.89 0.09 -5.97
C ASN A 96 -4.56 1.10 -5.01
N VAL A 97 -4.09 1.24 -3.75
CA VAL A 97 -4.68 2.16 -2.75
C VAL A 97 -4.76 3.59 -3.30
N GLN A 98 -5.99 4.09 -3.47
CA GLN A 98 -6.25 5.42 -3.99
C GLN A 98 -7.38 6.12 -3.20
N PRO A 99 -7.12 6.65 -2.00
CA PRO A 99 -8.15 7.17 -1.10
C PRO A 99 -8.80 8.50 -1.49
N ARG A 100 -8.38 9.11 -2.61
CA ARG A 100 -8.88 10.40 -3.10
C ARG A 100 -9.02 10.36 -4.62
N PRO A 101 -9.93 11.16 -5.22
CA PRO A 101 -10.81 12.17 -4.59
C PRO A 101 -12.13 11.63 -4.01
N SER A 102 -12.65 10.52 -4.53
CA SER A 102 -13.61 9.62 -3.85
C SER A 102 -12.81 8.49 -3.20
N VAL A 103 -13.37 7.77 -2.22
CA VAL A 103 -12.74 6.55 -1.69
C VAL A 103 -12.55 5.58 -2.85
N GLY A 104 -11.35 5.57 -3.46
CA GLY A 104 -11.01 4.63 -4.53
C GLY A 104 -10.75 3.25 -3.93
N PHE A 105 -9.76 2.54 -4.43
CA PHE A 105 -9.41 1.21 -3.91
C PHE A 105 -9.29 1.18 -2.38
N LYS A 106 -9.60 0.03 -1.79
CA LYS A 106 -9.80 -0.19 -0.35
C LYS A 106 -8.67 0.41 0.50
N PHE A 107 -8.96 1.46 1.26
CA PHE A 107 -8.01 2.16 2.14
C PHE A 107 -7.33 1.25 3.18
N HIS A 108 -8.01 0.15 3.56
CA HIS A 108 -7.54 -0.79 4.56
C HIS A 108 -6.98 -2.08 3.94
N SER A 109 -6.65 -2.11 2.64
CA SER A 109 -6.23 -3.33 1.93
C SER A 109 -5.13 -4.10 2.67
N VAL A 110 -4.02 -3.43 3.02
CA VAL A 110 -2.89 -4.05 3.74
C VAL A 110 -3.26 -4.53 5.14
N LEU A 111 -4.13 -3.79 5.84
CA LEU A 111 -4.61 -4.19 7.17
C LEU A 111 -5.47 -5.45 7.11
N VAL A 112 -6.31 -5.58 6.08
CA VAL A 112 -7.12 -6.78 5.84
C VAL A 112 -6.22 -7.97 5.55
N VAL A 113 -5.21 -7.80 4.69
CA VAL A 113 -4.25 -8.87 4.36
C VAL A 113 -3.48 -9.34 5.59
N ASN A 114 -2.99 -8.41 6.41
CA ASN A 114 -2.32 -8.77 7.67
C ASN A 114 -3.27 -9.48 8.65
N SER A 115 -4.53 -9.04 8.75
CA SER A 115 -5.54 -9.68 9.61
C SER A 115 -5.83 -11.11 9.15
N ALA A 116 -5.95 -11.33 7.84
CA ALA A 116 -6.11 -12.66 7.25
C ALA A 116 -4.89 -13.56 7.53
N HIS A 117 -3.67 -13.01 7.45
CA HIS A 117 -2.46 -13.74 7.82
C HIS A 117 -2.46 -14.14 9.31
N LEU A 118 -2.82 -13.24 10.22
CA LEU A 118 -2.92 -13.56 11.64
C LEU A 118 -4.00 -14.62 11.93
N ALA A 119 -5.16 -14.52 11.27
CA ALA A 119 -6.22 -15.53 11.37
C ALA A 119 -5.76 -16.90 10.84
N SER A 120 -5.02 -16.90 9.73
CA SER A 120 -4.39 -18.09 9.17
C SER A 120 -3.44 -18.75 10.18
N LEU A 121 -2.55 -17.98 10.80
CA LEU A 121 -1.62 -18.52 11.81
C LEU A 121 -2.31 -19.00 13.10
N ALA A 122 -3.46 -18.44 13.45
CA ALA A 122 -4.23 -18.85 14.63
C ALA A 122 -5.08 -20.12 14.41
N GLY A 123 -5.27 -20.55 13.16
CA GLY A 123 -6.03 -21.76 12.81
C GLY A 123 -5.15 -23.01 12.63
N PRO A 124 -5.79 -24.18 12.42
CA PRO A 124 -5.10 -25.41 12.05
C PRO A 124 -4.29 -25.26 10.75
N ASP A 125 -3.19 -25.99 10.64
CA ASP A 125 -2.27 -25.94 9.49
C ASP A 125 -2.98 -26.23 8.16
N GLU A 126 -3.94 -27.17 8.16
CA GLU A 126 -4.71 -27.59 6.98
C GLU A 126 -5.67 -26.49 6.47
N GLU A 127 -6.04 -25.55 7.33
CA GLU A 127 -7.01 -24.48 7.04
C GLU A 127 -6.34 -23.13 6.76
N ARG A 128 -5.00 -23.04 6.84
CA ARG A 128 -4.25 -21.78 6.72
C ARG A 128 -4.51 -21.01 5.42
N TRP A 129 -4.89 -21.69 4.35
CA TRP A 129 -5.23 -21.04 3.08
C TRP A 129 -6.58 -20.35 3.10
N LEU A 130 -7.52 -20.77 3.94
CA LEU A 130 -8.89 -20.27 3.90
C LEU A 130 -8.99 -18.74 4.16
N PRO A 131 -8.34 -18.17 5.20
CA PRO A 131 -8.34 -16.72 5.37
C PRO A 131 -7.64 -15.97 4.23
N ILE A 132 -6.63 -16.57 3.61
CA ILE A 132 -5.89 -15.96 2.49
C ILE A 132 -6.73 -15.94 1.22
N PHE A 133 -7.44 -17.03 0.92
CA PHE A 133 -8.39 -17.09 -0.22
C PHE A 133 -9.57 -16.14 -0.03
N TRP A 134 -10.06 -15.97 1.21
CA TRP A 134 -11.02 -14.92 1.51
C TRP A 134 -10.47 -13.52 1.21
N ALA A 135 -9.22 -13.24 1.60
CA ALA A 135 -8.58 -11.95 1.33
C ALA A 135 -8.36 -11.68 -0.17
N LEU A 136 -8.04 -12.73 -0.95
CA LEU A 136 -7.92 -12.67 -2.41
C LEU A 136 -9.26 -12.31 -3.08
N ASP A 137 -10.35 -12.97 -2.69
CA ASP A 137 -11.69 -12.64 -3.19
C ASP A 137 -12.10 -11.21 -2.77
N TYR A 138 -11.87 -10.88 -1.50
CA TYR A 138 -12.17 -9.57 -0.96
C TYR A 138 -11.41 -8.46 -1.70
N PHE A 139 -10.15 -8.68 -2.08
CA PHE A 139 -9.34 -7.73 -2.85
C PHE A 139 -10.04 -7.26 -4.14
N LYS A 140 -10.87 -8.09 -4.75
CA LYS A 140 -11.61 -7.81 -5.99
C LYS A 140 -13.03 -7.26 -5.81
N SER A 141 -13.47 -7.04 -4.57
CA SER A 141 -14.83 -6.58 -4.24
C SER A 141 -14.98 -5.07 -4.14
#